data_AF-B6FYP4-F1
#
_entry.id   AF-B6FYP4-F1
#
_cell.length_a   1.000
_cell.length_b   1.000
_cell.length_c   1.000
_cell.angle_alpha   90.00
_cell.angle_beta   90.00
_cell.angle_gamma   90.00
#
_symmetry.space_group_name_H-M   'P 1'
#
loop_
_entity.id
_entity.type
_entity.pdbx_description
1 polymer ?
#
loop_
_entity_poly.entity_id
_entity_poly.type
_entity_poly.pdbx_seq_one_letter_code
_entity_poly.pdbx_strand_id
1 'polypeptide(L)'
;MAKKVIMKEAGQCSKCGRNIKNVNRKFDVPAPNGLKLNCCSKQCHDDMTEYYKGFKKQRIALYAEVAFGLAGIIAMLLQNDALAQICIMIDSILFLAFPYATFNPKSRTCYDETKRQSRSIALSLLLFIAIWYYFFVFKK
;
A
#
# COMPACT_ATOMS: atom_id res chain seq x y z
N MET A 1 -41.45 7.17 -27.14
CA MET A 1 -40.81 7.23 -25.80
C MET A 1 -39.34 6.83 -25.94
N ALA A 2 -38.42 7.78 -25.88
CA ALA A 2 -36.98 7.47 -25.99
C ALA A 2 -36.53 6.69 -24.75
N LYS A 3 -36.10 5.44 -24.96
CA LYS A 3 -35.54 4.58 -23.91
C LYS A 3 -34.26 5.26 -23.43
N LYS A 4 -34.28 5.88 -22.24
CA LYS A 4 -33.11 6.53 -21.63
C LYS A 4 -32.04 5.44 -21.44
N VAL A 5 -31.05 5.40 -22.34
CA VAL A 5 -29.89 4.52 -22.20
C VAL A 5 -29.11 5.06 -21.02
N ILE A 6 -29.34 4.49 -19.84
CA ILE A 6 -28.50 4.76 -18.68
C ILE A 6 -27.14 4.16 -19.03
N MET A 7 -26.21 4.99 -19.51
CA MET A 7 -24.81 4.59 -19.66
C MET A 7 -24.34 4.15 -18.27
N LYS A 8 -24.07 2.86 -18.13
CA LYS A 8 -23.60 2.29 -16.87
C LYS A 8 -22.15 2.72 -16.70
N GLU A 9 -21.84 3.38 -15.58
CA GLU A 9 -20.48 3.78 -15.26
C GLU A 9 -19.58 2.54 -15.28
N ALA A 10 -18.56 2.58 -16.13
CA ALA A 10 -17.47 1.63 -16.12
C ALA A 10 -16.46 2.08 -15.06
N GLY A 11 -15.98 1.15 -14.25
CA GLY A 11 -15.05 1.44 -13.17
C GLY A 11 -14.09 0.27 -12.93
N GLN A 12 -13.04 0.50 -12.16
CA GLN A 12 -12.14 -0.56 -11.72
C GLN A 12 -12.45 -0.94 -10.28
N CYS A 13 -12.37 -2.23 -9.95
CA CYS A 13 -12.52 -2.69 -8.58
C CYS A 13 -11.34 -2.22 -7.73
N SER A 14 -11.60 -1.43 -6.69
CA SER A 14 -10.56 -0.91 -5.81
C SER A 14 -9.81 -2.00 -5.04
N LYS A 15 -10.45 -3.15 -4.81
CA LYS A 15 -9.84 -4.31 -4.14
C LYS A 15 -8.91 -5.09 -5.09
N CYS A 16 -9.48 -5.67 -6.15
CA CYS A 16 -8.81 -6.67 -6.98
C CYS A 16 -8.37 -6.18 -8.37
N GLY A 17 -8.64 -4.92 -8.72
CA GLY A 17 -8.22 -4.32 -9.98
C GLY A 17 -9.03 -4.77 -11.21
N ARG A 18 -10.04 -5.65 -11.07
CA ARG A 18 -10.88 -6.08 -12.20
C ARG A 18 -11.71 -4.93 -12.76
N ASN A 19 -11.80 -4.86 -14.08
CA ASN A 19 -12.72 -3.94 -14.77
C ASN A 19 -14.18 -4.33 -14.52
N ILE A 20 -14.97 -3.38 -14.06
CA ILE A 20 -16.39 -3.50 -13.78
C ILE A 20 -17.13 -2.81 -14.92
N LYS A 21 -17.79 -3.61 -15.78
CA LYS A 21 -18.60 -3.09 -16.90
C LYS A 21 -19.82 -2.30 -16.41
N ASN A 22 -20.41 -2.72 -15.29
CA ASN A 22 -21.60 -2.12 -14.69
C ASN A 22 -21.38 -1.94 -13.18
N VAL A 23 -21.03 -0.74 -12.73
CA VAL A 23 -20.83 -0.47 -11.30
C VAL A 23 -22.15 -0.65 -10.55
N ASN A 24 -22.15 -1.55 -9.56
CA ASN A 24 -23.27 -1.75 -8.64
C ASN A 24 -23.01 -0.97 -7.36
N ARG A 25 -23.70 0.17 -7.21
CA ARG A 25 -23.54 1.09 -6.08
C ARG A 25 -23.87 0.47 -4.71
N LYS A 26 -24.53 -0.70 -4.67
CA LYS A 26 -24.76 -1.44 -3.43
C LYS A 26 -23.46 -1.96 -2.80
N PHE A 27 -22.38 -2.08 -3.57
CA PHE A 27 -21.08 -2.52 -3.09
C PHE A 27 -20.10 -1.35 -2.91
N ASP A 28 -20.56 -0.11 -3.02
CA ASP A 28 -19.70 1.05 -2.79
C ASP A 28 -19.32 1.13 -1.32
N VAL A 29 -18.03 1.27 -1.05
CA VAL A 29 -17.54 1.55 0.31
C VAL A 29 -17.31 3.06 0.43
N PRO A 30 -17.97 3.75 1.37
CA PRO A 30 -17.71 5.15 1.62
C PRO A 30 -16.33 5.33 2.25
N ALA A 31 -15.48 6.12 1.61
CA ALA A 31 -14.15 6.48 2.10
C ALA A 31 -14.15 7.89 2.71
N PRO A 32 -13.18 8.21 3.59
CA PRO A 32 -12.96 9.59 4.04
C PRO A 32 -12.72 10.51 2.84
N ASN A 33 -13.10 11.79 2.97
CA ASN A 33 -12.99 12.82 1.93
C ASN A 33 -13.95 12.65 0.74
N GLY A 34 -15.08 11.95 0.94
CA GLY A 34 -16.13 11.81 -0.06
C GLY A 34 -15.78 10.89 -1.23
N LEU A 35 -14.66 10.15 -1.15
CA LEU A 35 -14.34 9.13 -2.15
C LEU A 35 -15.28 7.92 -2.01
N LYS A 36 -15.57 7.30 -3.15
CA LYS A 36 -16.29 6.04 -3.22
C LYS A 36 -15.40 5.00 -3.86
N LEU A 37 -15.35 3.84 -3.23
CA LEU A 37 -14.62 2.70 -3.77
C LEU A 37 -15.56 1.71 -4.37
N ASN A 38 -15.30 1.38 -5.62
CA ASN A 38 -16.13 0.48 -6.38
C ASN A 38 -15.65 -0.95 -6.13
N CYS A 39 -16.57 -1.82 -5.73
CA CYS A 39 -16.27 -3.24 -5.50
C CYS A 39 -17.04 -4.12 -6.50
N CYS A 40 -16.39 -5.14 -7.04
CA CYS A 40 -17.00 -6.04 -8.04
C CYS A 40 -17.84 -7.17 -7.42
N SER A 41 -17.76 -7.36 -6.10
CA SER A 41 -18.44 -8.44 -5.38
C SER A 41 -18.63 -8.05 -3.91
N LYS A 42 -19.53 -8.77 -3.22
CA LYS A 42 -19.73 -8.63 -1.77
C LYS A 42 -18.45 -8.89 -0.98
N GLN A 43 -17.68 -9.92 -1.37
CA GLN A 43 -16.40 -10.22 -0.71
C GLN A 43 -15.40 -9.05 -0.81
N CYS A 44 -15.28 -8.44 -2.00
CA CYS A 44 -14.43 -7.25 -2.16
C CYS A 44 -14.92 -6.06 -1.33
N HIS A 45 -16.24 -5.92 -1.17
CA HIS A 45 -16.83 -4.88 -0.33
C HIS A 45 -16.50 -5.09 1.15
N ASP A 46 -16.66 -6.32 1.64
CA ASP A 46 -16.40 -6.68 3.04
C ASP A 46 -14.91 -6.45 3.38
N ASP A 47 -13.99 -6.92 2.53
CA ASP A 47 -12.53 -6.72 2.69
C ASP A 47 -12.15 -5.23 2.73
N MET A 48 -12.70 -4.43 1.81
CA MET A 48 -12.41 -2.99 1.77
C MET A 48 -13.02 -2.28 2.98
N THR A 49 -14.20 -2.68 3.43
CA THR A 49 -14.83 -2.13 4.64
C THR A 49 -13.98 -2.40 5.87
N GLU A 50 -13.41 -3.60 5.99
CA GLU A 50 -12.47 -3.93 7.08
C GLU A 50 -11.21 -3.06 7.02
N TYR A 51 -10.62 -2.88 5.84
CA TYR A 51 -9.50 -1.95 5.67
C TYR A 51 -9.84 -0.55 6.17
N TYR A 52 -11.05 -0.02 5.90
CA TYR A 52 -11.45 1.29 6.40
C TYR A 52 -11.57 1.37 7.91
N LYS A 53 -12.03 0.31 8.57
CA LYS A 53 -12.02 0.26 10.05
C LYS A 53 -10.60 0.39 10.59
N GLY A 54 -9.62 -0.15 9.88
CA GLY A 54 -8.19 -0.06 10.19
C GLY A 54 -7.46 1.16 9.62
N PHE A 55 -8.13 2.05 8.89
CA PHE A 55 -7.46 3.09 8.08
C PHE A 55 -6.52 3.99 8.89
N LYS A 56 -6.92 4.37 10.11
CA LYS A 56 -6.08 5.21 10.99
C LYS A 56 -4.75 4.53 11.33
N LYS A 57 -4.75 3.21 11.56
CA LYS A 57 -3.52 2.44 11.84
C LYS A 57 -2.63 2.38 10.60
N GLN A 58 -3.21 2.13 9.44
CA GLN A 58 -2.48 2.11 8.16
C GLN A 58 -1.84 3.48 7.84
N ARG A 59 -2.52 4.58 8.18
CA ARG A 59 -1.98 5.94 8.02
C ARG A 59 -0.81 6.22 8.95
N ILE A 60 -0.86 5.76 10.20
CA ILE A 60 0.27 5.89 11.14
C ILE A 60 1.46 5.08 10.62
N ALA A 61 1.23 3.86 10.15
CA ALA A 61 2.27 3.03 9.54
C ALA A 61 2.91 3.74 8.34
N LEU A 62 2.12 4.34 7.45
CA LEU A 62 2.63 5.11 6.31
C LEU A 62 3.54 6.27 6.75
N TYR A 63 3.15 7.02 7.78
CA TYR A 63 4.00 8.10 8.29
C TYR A 63 5.30 7.57 8.90
N ALA A 64 5.25 6.41 9.57
CA ALA A 64 6.43 5.75 10.10
C ALA A 64 7.35 5.26 8.95
N GLU A 65 6.80 4.62 7.91
CA GLU A 65 7.55 4.20 6.72
C GLU A 65 8.30 5.37 6.10
N VAL A 66 7.61 6.49 5.85
CA VAL A 66 8.24 7.70 5.31
C VAL A 66 9.32 8.25 6.24
N ALA A 67 9.07 8.28 7.55
CA ALA A 67 10.03 8.78 8.52
C ALA A 67 11.31 7.91 8.58
N PHE A 68 11.17 6.58 8.66
CA PHE A 68 12.30 5.66 8.72
C PHE A 68 13.05 5.59 7.38
N GLY A 69 12.34 5.60 6.25
CA GLY A 69 12.95 5.69 4.92
C GLY A 69 13.81 6.94 4.77
N LEU A 70 13.29 8.12 5.15
CA LEU A 70 14.06 9.38 5.12
C LEU A 70 15.21 9.38 6.13
N ALA A 71 15.00 8.88 7.35
CA ALA A 71 16.05 8.78 8.35
C ALA A 71 17.19 7.87 7.89
N GLY A 72 16.87 6.75 7.21
CA GLY A 72 17.86 5.87 6.60
C GLY A 72 18.70 6.57 5.54
N ILE A 73 18.07 7.32 4.63
CA ILE A 73 18.79 8.11 3.61
C ILE A 73 19.69 9.16 4.25
N ILE A 74 19.20 9.90 5.25
CA ILE A 74 20.00 10.91 5.96
C ILE A 74 21.18 10.26 6.68
N ALA A 75 20.98 9.10 7.33
CA ALA A 75 22.05 8.37 7.99
C ALA A 75 23.14 7.91 7.02
N MET A 76 22.76 7.46 5.80
CA MET A 76 23.71 7.15 4.74
C MET A 76 24.52 8.37 4.31
N LEU A 77 23.87 9.53 4.15
CA LEU A 77 24.56 10.77 3.79
C LEU A 77 25.55 11.24 4.88
N LEU A 78 25.24 10.96 6.15
CA LEU A 78 26.13 11.22 7.29
C LEU A 78 27.18 10.13 7.51
N GLN A 79 27.29 9.15 6.61
CA GLN A 79 28.21 8.01 6.71
C GLN A 79 28.05 7.21 8.01
N ASN A 80 26.84 7.17 8.55
CA ASN A 80 26.50 6.39 9.73
C ASN A 80 25.82 5.08 9.31
N ASP A 81 26.62 4.10 8.91
CA ASP A 81 26.17 2.82 8.34
C ASP A 81 25.27 2.04 9.31
N ALA A 82 25.61 2.03 10.60
CA ALA A 82 24.83 1.30 11.61
C ALA A 82 23.42 1.89 11.75
N LEU A 83 23.30 3.22 11.81
CA LEU A 83 22.00 3.88 11.89
C LEU A 83 21.20 3.69 10.60
N ALA A 84 21.84 3.78 9.44
CA ALA A 84 21.20 3.55 8.15
C ALA A 84 20.60 2.15 8.05
N GLN A 85 21.37 1.12 8.43
CA GLN A 85 20.89 -0.28 8.43
C GLN A 85 19.70 -0.48 9.37
N ILE A 86 19.74 0.09 10.58
CA ILE A 86 18.63 -0.01 11.55
C ILE A 86 17.37 0.64 10.98
N CYS A 87 17.47 1.85 10.41
CA CYS A 87 16.34 2.55 9.81
C CYS A 87 15.72 1.75 8.65
N ILE A 88 16.54 1.25 7.73
CA ILE A 88 16.07 0.46 6.58
C ILE A 88 15.46 -0.87 7.06
N MET A 89 16.01 -1.48 8.11
CA MET A 89 15.46 -2.70 8.69
C MET A 89 14.07 -2.47 9.30
N ILE A 90 13.91 -1.42 10.10
CA ILE A 90 12.60 -1.06 10.66
C ILE A 90 11.59 -0.78 9.52
N ASP A 91 12.01 -0.03 8.50
CA ASP A 91 11.17 0.28 7.34
C ASP A 91 10.70 -1.00 6.62
N SER A 92 11.61 -1.97 6.41
CA SER A 92 11.26 -3.26 5.81
C SER A 92 10.24 -4.06 6.63
N ILE A 93 10.32 -4.00 7.98
CA ILE A 93 9.37 -4.65 8.88
C ILE A 93 8.00 -3.97 8.79
N LEU A 94 7.97 -2.63 8.70
CA LEU A 94 6.73 -1.87 8.55
C LEU A 94 5.99 -2.25 7.26
N PHE A 95 6.70 -2.36 6.12
CA PHE A 95 6.09 -2.82 4.87
C PHE A 95 5.52 -4.25 4.93
N LEU A 96 6.09 -5.13 5.76
CA LEU A 96 5.57 -6.49 5.97
C LEU A 96 4.35 -6.52 6.90
N ALA A 97 4.42 -5.77 8.00
CA ALA A 97 3.36 -5.72 9.01
C ALA A 97 2.13 -4.93 8.51
N PHE A 98 2.35 -3.88 7.72
CA PHE A 98 1.33 -2.97 7.21
C PHE A 98 1.40 -2.84 5.68
N PRO A 99 1.17 -3.93 4.92
CA PRO A 99 1.37 -3.95 3.48
C PRO A 99 0.39 -3.06 2.69
N TYR A 100 -0.58 -2.45 3.36
CA TYR A 100 -1.59 -1.56 2.78
C TYR A 100 -1.44 -0.11 3.24
N ALA A 101 -0.36 0.23 3.96
CA ALA A 101 -0.11 1.58 4.45
C ALA A 101 -0.05 2.61 3.30
N THR A 102 0.58 2.23 2.20
CA THR A 102 0.73 3.02 0.97
C THR A 102 -0.50 3.03 0.06
N PHE A 103 -1.55 2.28 0.40
CA PHE A 103 -2.75 2.21 -0.45
C PHE A 103 -3.42 3.58 -0.50
N ASN A 104 -3.52 4.14 -1.71
CA ASN A 104 -4.21 5.39 -1.96
C ASN A 104 -5.49 5.11 -2.77
N PRO A 105 -6.69 5.36 -2.22
CA PRO A 105 -7.93 5.15 -2.95
C PRO A 105 -8.09 6.05 -4.19
N LYS A 106 -7.29 7.12 -4.31
CA LYS A 106 -7.23 7.98 -5.50
C LYS A 106 -6.24 7.49 -6.56
N SER A 107 -5.31 6.60 -6.23
CA SER A 107 -4.38 6.05 -7.21
C SER A 107 -5.06 4.97 -8.05
N ARG A 108 -4.51 4.71 -9.24
CA ARG A 108 -4.99 3.63 -10.11
C ARG A 108 -4.62 2.23 -9.59
N THR A 109 -3.74 2.15 -8.61
CA THR A 109 -3.31 0.89 -8.01
C THR A 109 -4.40 0.29 -7.14
N CYS A 110 -4.68 -0.98 -7.34
CA CYS A 110 -5.67 -1.70 -6.53
C CYS A 110 -5.05 -2.24 -5.23
N TYR A 111 -5.90 -2.51 -4.25
CA TYR A 111 -5.52 -2.97 -2.92
C TYR A 111 -4.62 -4.22 -2.93
N ASP A 112 -5.00 -5.24 -3.71
CA ASP A 112 -4.22 -6.48 -3.84
C ASP A 112 -2.84 -6.23 -4.48
N GLU A 113 -2.77 -5.27 -5.41
CA GLU A 113 -1.53 -4.90 -6.07
C GLU A 113 -0.62 -4.11 -5.13
N THR A 114 -1.16 -3.15 -4.37
CA THR A 114 -0.40 -2.45 -3.32
C THR A 114 0.20 -3.43 -2.32
N LYS A 115 -0.56 -4.43 -1.87
CA LYS A 115 -0.05 -5.47 -0.98
C LYS A 115 1.16 -6.20 -1.56
N ARG A 116 1.09 -6.56 -2.85
CA ARG A 116 2.18 -7.25 -3.55
C ARG A 116 3.40 -6.34 -3.67
N GLN A 117 3.19 -5.07 -4.03
CA GLN A 117 4.25 -4.08 -4.10
C GLN A 117 4.95 -3.89 -2.76
N SER A 118 4.21 -3.66 -1.68
CA SER A 118 4.77 -3.51 -0.32
C SER A 118 5.59 -4.72 0.11
N ARG A 119 5.09 -5.94 -0.15
CA ARG A 119 5.85 -7.17 0.12
C ARG A 119 7.12 -7.28 -0.72
N SER A 120 7.04 -6.93 -2.00
CA SER A 120 8.21 -6.93 -2.89
C SER A 120 9.26 -5.92 -2.42
N ILE A 121 8.84 -4.73 -2.01
CA ILE A 121 9.71 -3.69 -1.46
C ILE A 121 10.38 -4.21 -0.18
N ALA A 122 9.59 -4.73 0.78
CA ALA A 122 10.15 -5.26 2.01
C ALA A 122 11.22 -6.34 1.78
N LEU A 123 10.92 -7.32 0.89
CA LEU A 123 11.88 -8.37 0.55
C LEU A 123 13.15 -7.80 -0.10
N SER A 124 13.00 -6.80 -0.96
CA SER A 124 14.15 -6.13 -1.58
C SER A 124 15.02 -5.39 -0.56
N LEU A 125 14.41 -4.73 0.44
CA LEU A 125 15.13 -4.05 1.52
C LEU A 125 15.84 -5.05 2.44
N LEU A 126 15.19 -6.16 2.78
CA LEU A 126 15.81 -7.23 3.58
C LEU A 126 17.01 -7.86 2.87
N LEU A 127 16.89 -8.14 1.57
CA LEU A 127 18.00 -8.64 0.76
C LEU A 127 19.14 -7.62 0.71
N PHE A 128 18.82 -6.34 0.52
CA PHE A 128 19.81 -5.26 0.54
C PHE A 128 20.56 -5.21 1.88
N ILE A 129 19.86 -5.29 3.01
CA ILE A 129 20.48 -5.34 4.34
C ILE A 129 21.39 -6.56 4.49
N ALA A 130 20.93 -7.75 4.07
CA ALA A 130 21.73 -8.97 4.17
C ALA A 130 23.03 -8.89 3.34
N ILE A 131 22.94 -8.36 2.12
CA ILE A 131 24.09 -8.14 1.25
C ILE A 131 25.04 -7.10 1.86
N TRP A 132 24.50 -5.98 2.34
CA TRP A 132 25.30 -4.92 2.96
C TRP A 132 26.01 -5.42 4.22
N TYR A 133 25.31 -6.14 5.10
CA TYR A 133 25.89 -6.75 6.29
C TYR A 133 27.03 -7.71 5.93
N TYR A 134 26.84 -8.55 4.90
CA TYR A 134 27.89 -9.45 4.42
C TYR A 134 29.15 -8.67 4.01
N PHE A 135 29.01 -7.60 3.23
CA PHE A 135 30.15 -6.77 2.83
C PHE A 135 30.80 -6.03 4.00
N PHE A 136 30.01 -5.58 4.97
CA PHE A 136 30.51 -4.89 6.15
C PHE A 136 31.32 -5.80 7.07
N VAL A 137 30.90 -7.06 7.23
CA VAL A 137 31.54 -8.03 8.13
C VAL A 137 32.70 -8.77 7.47
N PHE A 138 32.55 -9.21 6.21
CA PHE A 138 33.50 -10.13 5.56
C PHE A 138 34.43 -9.46 4.54
N LYS A 139 34.19 -8.19 4.19
CA LYS A 139 35.03 -7.41 3.27
C LYS A 139 35.74 -6.21 3.94
N LYS A 140 36.06 -6.35 5.23
CA LYS A 140 37.09 -5.50 5.85
C LYS A 140 38.48 -5.91 5.39
#